data_AF-A0A8S2F2S1-F1
#
_entry.id   AF-A0A8S2F2S1-F1
#
_cell.length_a   1.000
_cell.length_b   1.000
_cell.length_c   1.000
_cell.angle_alpha   90.00
_cell.angle_beta   90.00
_cell.angle_gamma   90.00
#
_symmetry.space_group_name_H-M   'P 1'
#
loop_
_entity.id
_entity.type
_entity.pdbx_description
1 polymer ?
#
loop_
_entity_poly.entity_id
_entity_poly.type
_entity_poly.pdbx_seq_one_letter_code
_entity_poly.pdbx_strand_id
1 'polypeptide(L)'
;MATPSKVQCTKCVKNSAITACEGCSSKLCRRCFNDHRQDLSKELDNVVYEHDMLKEQLETPNENDSHRLLKQIDQWKKDSIDKV
;
A
#
# COMPACT_ATOMS: atom_id res chain seq x y z
N MET A 1 21.20 -42.88 15.26
CA MET A 1 20.40 -41.83 15.92
C MET A 1 20.63 -40.53 15.17
N ALA A 2 19.62 -39.98 14.50
CA ALA A 2 19.74 -38.74 13.74
C ALA A 2 19.66 -37.54 14.71
N THR A 3 20.71 -36.74 14.79
CA THR A 3 20.69 -35.46 15.50
C THR A 3 19.78 -34.49 14.74
N PRO A 4 18.92 -33.70 15.41
CA PRO A 4 18.11 -32.70 14.72
C PRO A 4 19.05 -31.68 14.09
N SER A 5 19.12 -31.68 12.76
CA SER A 5 19.93 -30.72 12.00
C SER A 5 19.42 -29.31 12.33
N LYS A 6 20.23 -28.54 13.05
CA LYS A 6 19.89 -27.19 13.49
C LYS A 6 19.71 -26.33 12.25
N VAL A 7 18.48 -25.95 11.94
CA VAL A 7 18.19 -25.14 10.74
C VAL A 7 18.84 -23.77 10.89
N GLN A 8 19.55 -23.32 9.84
CA GLN A 8 20.20 -22.01 9.83
C GLN A 8 19.23 -20.89 9.44
N CYS A 9 19.54 -19.68 9.88
CA CYS A 9 18.84 -18.46 9.47
C CYS A 9 19.02 -18.24 7.97
N THR A 10 17.92 -18.10 7.23
CA THR A 10 17.94 -17.86 5.79
C THR A 10 18.55 -16.51 5.42
N LYS A 11 18.38 -15.48 6.27
CA LYS A 11 18.87 -14.11 6.00
C LYS A 11 20.37 -13.93 6.26
N CYS A 12 20.93 -14.56 7.30
CA CYS A 12 22.33 -14.32 7.68
C CYS A 12 23.23 -15.56 7.61
N VAL A 13 22.67 -16.78 7.58
CA VAL A 13 23.37 -18.09 7.52
C VAL A 13 24.33 -18.38 8.70
N LYS A 14 24.63 -17.39 9.53
CA LYS A 14 25.58 -17.48 10.66
C LYS A 14 24.96 -18.12 11.90
N ASN A 15 23.70 -17.80 12.17
CA ASN A 15 23.00 -18.21 13.38
C ASN A 15 21.97 -19.29 13.06
N SER A 16 21.66 -20.15 14.04
CA SER A 16 20.49 -21.03 13.94
C SER A 16 19.21 -20.20 13.88
N ALA A 17 18.28 -20.63 13.02
CA ALA A 17 16.92 -20.12 13.02
C ALA A 17 16.25 -20.51 14.34
N ILE A 18 15.53 -19.57 14.93
CA ILE A 18 14.76 -19.78 16.17
C ILE A 18 13.26 -19.77 15.92
N THR A 19 12.85 -19.18 14.80
CA THR A 19 11.44 -19.03 14.42
C THR A 19 11.34 -18.95 12.90
N ALA A 20 10.14 -19.17 12.39
CA ALA A 20 9.81 -18.95 10.98
C ALA A 20 8.73 -17.88 10.88
N CYS A 21 8.87 -16.98 9.91
CA CYS A 21 7.77 -16.15 9.45
C CYS A 21 6.98 -16.97 8.42
N GLU A 22 5.76 -17.37 8.74
CA GLU A 22 4.92 -18.19 7.85
C GLU A 22 4.52 -17.41 6.59
N GLY A 23 4.14 -16.13 6.73
CA GLY A 23 3.77 -15.28 5.60
C GLY A 23 4.88 -15.12 4.56
N CYS A 24 6.14 -15.06 5.01
CA CYS A 24 7.30 -14.95 4.12
C CYS A 24 8.04 -16.27 3.91
N SER A 25 7.53 -17.38 4.46
CA SER A 25 8.17 -18.71 4.46
C SER A 25 9.66 -18.70 4.82
N SER A 26 10.06 -17.81 5.74
CA SER A 26 11.46 -17.50 6.03
C SER A 26 11.86 -17.92 7.44
N LYS A 27 12.91 -18.72 7.58
CA LYS A 27 13.44 -19.18 8.87
C LYS A 27 14.51 -18.24 9.37
N LEU A 28 14.28 -17.56 10.48
CA LEU A 28 15.10 -16.43 10.92
C LEU A 28 15.67 -16.64 12.32
N CYS A 29 16.89 -16.13 12.55
CA CYS A 29 17.41 -15.94 13.89
C CYS A 29 16.78 -14.70 14.54
N ARG A 30 16.90 -14.55 15.87
CA ARG A 30 16.24 -13.48 16.64
C ARG A 30 16.45 -12.07 16.06
N ARG A 31 17.70 -11.74 15.74
CA ARG A 31 18.06 -10.43 15.19
C ARG A 31 17.38 -10.22 13.83
N CYS A 32 17.59 -11.15 12.90
CA CYS A 32 17.02 -11.05 11.55
C CYS A 32 15.48 -11.07 11.55
N PHE A 33 14.85 -11.72 12.54
CA PHE A 33 13.40 -11.69 12.72
C PHE A 33 12.90 -10.31 13.15
N ASN A 34 13.58 -9.65 14.10
CA ASN A 34 13.24 -8.28 14.50
C ASN A 34 13.45 -7.30 13.35
N ASP A 35 14.57 -7.39 12.65
CA ASP A 35 14.85 -6.56 11.47
C ASP A 35 13.75 -6.77 10.41
N HIS A 36 13.42 -8.03 10.11
CA HIS A 36 12.37 -8.38 9.16
C HIS A 36 10.99 -7.81 9.55
N ARG A 37 10.63 -7.88 10.84
CA ARG A 37 9.37 -7.30 11.33
C ARG A 37 9.35 -5.78 11.17
N GLN A 38 10.47 -5.12 11.39
CA GLN A 38 10.59 -3.68 11.19
C GLN A 38 10.50 -3.30 9.70
N ASP A 39 11.12 -4.08 8.83
CA ASP A 39 11.03 -3.91 7.38
C ASP A 39 9.57 -4.03 6.91
N LEU A 40 8.86 -5.09 7.34
CA LEU A 40 7.44 -5.28 7.04
C LEU A 40 6.54 -4.15 7.54
N SER A 41 6.85 -3.57 8.71
CA SER A 41 6.09 -2.42 9.24
C SER A 41 6.21 -1.21 8.32
N LYS A 42 7.41 -0.93 7.79
CA LYS A 42 7.64 0.18 6.86
C LYS A 42 6.95 -0.05 5.52
N GLU A 43 6.98 -1.28 5.03
CA GLU A 43 6.24 -1.64 3.81
C GLU A 43 4.74 -1.43 3.99
N LEU A 44 4.18 -1.80 5.14
CA LEU A 44 2.78 -1.56 5.46
C LEU A 44 2.46 -0.07 5.52
N ASP A 45 3.31 0.75 6.15
CA ASP A 45 3.13 2.21 6.20
C ASP A 45 3.05 2.81 4.78
N ASN A 46 3.89 2.32 3.86
CA ASN A 46 3.84 2.75 2.46
C ASN A 46 2.54 2.32 1.76
N VAL A 47 2.08 1.08 1.98
CA VAL A 47 0.81 0.60 1.40
C VAL A 47 -0.37 1.43 1.90
N VAL A 48 -0.39 1.79 3.19
CA VAL A 48 -1.44 2.65 3.76
C VAL A 48 -1.38 4.05 3.14
N TYR A 49 -0.19 4.62 2.99
CA TYR A 49 -0.01 5.92 2.34
C TYR A 49 -0.50 5.91 0.88
N GLU A 50 -0.13 4.90 0.09
CA GLU A 50 -0.59 4.75 -1.29
C GLU A 50 -2.12 4.58 -1.37
N HIS A 51 -2.69 3.78 -0.46
CA HIS A 51 -4.13 3.63 -0.36
C HIS A 51 -4.83 4.97 -0.09
N ASP A 52 -4.33 5.76 0.86
CA ASP A 52 -4.94 7.04 1.22
C ASP A 52 -4.84 8.06 0.08
N MET A 53 -3.71 8.09 -0.63
CA MET A 53 -3.57 8.91 -1.85
C MET A 53 -4.56 8.50 -2.94
N LEU A 54 -4.72 7.20 -3.19
CA LEU A 54 -5.66 6.70 -4.19
C LEU A 54 -7.11 7.03 -3.80
N LYS A 55 -7.43 6.88 -2.52
CA LYS A 55 -8.74 7.25 -1.98
C LYS A 55 -9.01 8.74 -2.17
N GLU A 56 -8.05 9.60 -1.84
CA GLU A 56 -8.17 11.05 -2.06
C GLU A 56 -8.38 11.38 -3.55
N GLN A 57 -7.65 10.72 -4.45
CA GLN A 57 -7.81 10.91 -5.90
C GLN A 57 -9.18 10.48 -6.42
N LEU A 58 -9.77 9.43 -5.84
CA LEU A 58 -11.09 8.93 -6.22
C LEU A 58 -12.23 9.75 -5.62
N GLU A 59 -12.05 10.22 -4.38
CA GLU A 59 -13.07 10.97 -3.65
C GLU A 59 -13.08 12.47 -3.98
N THR A 60 -11.95 13.03 -4.42
CA THR A 60 -11.89 14.43 -4.86
C THR A 60 -12.51 14.52 -6.25
N PRO A 61 -13.71 15.14 -6.39
CA PRO A 61 -14.28 15.36 -7.71
C PRO A 61 -13.30 16.21 -8.50
N ASN A 62 -12.95 15.77 -9.71
CA ASN A 62 -12.11 16.55 -10.59
C ASN A 62 -12.79 17.92 -10.78
N GLU A 63 -12.28 18.98 -10.15
CA GLU A 63 -12.93 20.31 -10.15
C GLU A 63 -13.20 20.77 -11.59
N ASN A 64 -12.39 20.28 -12.52
CA ASN A 64 -12.53 20.48 -13.95
C ASN A 64 -13.84 19.93 -14.52
N ASP A 65 -14.30 18.75 -14.11
CA ASP A 65 -15.55 18.16 -14.59
C ASP A 65 -16.78 18.88 -14.04
N SER A 66 -16.77 19.23 -12.74
CA SER A 66 -17.80 20.06 -12.12
C SER A 66 -17.89 21.43 -12.79
N HIS A 67 -16.74 22.07 -13.05
CA HIS A 67 -16.68 23.36 -13.72
C HIS A 67 -17.10 23.27 -15.20
N ARG A 68 -16.80 22.16 -15.89
CA ARG A 68 -17.24 21.91 -17.27
C ARG A 68 -18.76 21.75 -17.35
N LEU A 69 -19.36 20.99 -16.44
CA LEU A 69 -20.81 20.82 -16.37
C LEU A 69 -21.51 22.13 -16.03
N LEU A 70 -21.00 22.90 -15.07
CA LEU A 70 -21.54 24.22 -14.74
C LEU A 70 -21.47 25.18 -15.94
N LYS A 71 -20.37 25.20 -16.68
CA LYS A 71 -20.26 26.00 -17.92
C LYS A 71 -21.26 25.57 -19.00
N GLN A 72 -21.51 24.27 -19.16
CA GLN A 72 -22.51 23.76 -20.11
C GLN A 72 -23.93 24.18 -19.70
N ILE A 73 -24.24 24.15 -18.40
CA ILE A 73 -25.52 24.61 -17.85
C ILE A 73 -25.72 26.11 -18.09
N ASP A 74 -24.68 26.93 -17.84
CA ASP A 74 -24.74 28.37 -18.08
C ASP A 74 -24.93 28.70 -19.57
N GLN A 75 -24.25 27.97 -20.45
CA GLN A 75 -24.43 28.12 -21.90
C GLN A 75 -25.85 27.74 -22.33
N TRP A 76 -26.38 26.60 -21.86
CA TRP A 76 -27.74 26.17 -22.14
C TRP A 76 -28.77 27.20 -21.66
N LYS A 77 -28.57 27.80 -20.48
CA LYS A 77 -29.44 28.88 -19.97
C LYS A 77 -29.43 30.10 -20.88
N LYS A 78 -28.25 30.58 -21.29
CA LYS A 78 -28.13 31.71 -22.24
C LYS A 78 -28.84 31.40 -23.54
N ASP A 79 -28.54 30.26 -24.15
CA ASP A 79 -29.12 29.86 -25.43
C ASP A 79 -30.65 29.67 -25.37
N SER A 80 -31.18 29.30 -24.20
CA SER A 80 -32.63 29.14 -23.99
C SER A 80 -33.34 30.46 -23.72
N ILE A 81 -32.65 31.44 -23.15
CA ILE A 81 -33.18 32.80 -22.90
C ILE A 81 -33.10 33.65 -24.18
N ASP A 82 -32.02 33.55 -24.96
CA ASP A 82 -31.85 34.27 -26.24
C ASP A 82 -32.76 33.77 -27.37
N LYS A 83 -33.39 32.59 -27.20
CA LYS A 83 -34.32 31.99 -28.18
C LYS A 83 -35.80 32.24 -27.89
N VAL A 84 -36.13 33.01 -26.85
CA VAL A 84 -37.50 33.46 -26.53
C VAL A 84 -37.64 34.93 -26.93
#